data_AF-A0A6I6JRA0-F1
#
_entry.id   AF-A0A6I6JRA0-F1
#
_cell.length_a   1.000
_cell.length_b   1.000
_cell.length_c   1.000
_cell.angle_alpha   90.00
_cell.angle_beta   90.00
_cell.angle_gamma   90.00
#
_symmetry.space_group_name_H-M   'P 1'
#
loop_
_entity.id
_entity.type
_entity.pdbx_description
1 polymer ?
#
loop_
_entity_poly.entity_id
_entity_poly.type
_entity_poly.pdbx_seq_one_letter_code
_entity_poly.pdbx_strand_id
1 'polypeptide(L)'
;MKKTLLTIAGIFFSIALFSQHVDKEKLDLLFENLDSYNKFMGSIAVSQNGSVIYQKSIGNADIERGIKPDNHTKYRIGSISKTFTSVLILKAVEENKLGLDETLDTFFPSIKNSDKITIQHLLYHRSGIYSFTDDPEYKNWRTEPKSEKEIIGTISKGKSLFLPGSTYKYSNPNYILLSYILEKVYKMPFAKILEEKIIKPLALNNTGFGGKIKTEANEAYSYLYSESWKKDKETDMSIPMGAGGIISTPEDLIRFIEALFEGKLISKENLGKMTTIKDGYGMGIYVLPFYDKKGFGHSGAIDGFTSTLVYFPDENISFALTSNGTNYSNNEITIKVLSSVFGKPFDIPNFKTYEVSSADLDKYLGVYSSMEIPLKVTITKDGTKLIAQATGQKDLRLDAFDKDKFSFDKVGLIMEFQPEKETMLLKQNGGEFHFTKEKD
;
A
#
# COMPACT_ATOMS: atom_id res chain seq x y z
N MET A 1 62.73 1.94 -48.61
CA MET A 1 62.54 3.07 -47.67
C MET A 1 61.23 3.75 -48.05
N LYS A 2 60.16 3.93 -47.27
CA LYS A 2 59.81 3.71 -45.86
C LYS A 2 58.35 3.22 -45.87
N LYS A 3 58.00 2.19 -45.07
CA LYS A 3 56.60 1.81 -44.80
C LYS A 3 56.09 2.72 -43.69
N THR A 4 55.07 3.53 -43.95
CA THR A 4 54.43 4.38 -42.92
C THR A 4 53.27 3.59 -42.33
N LEU A 5 53.44 3.07 -41.12
CA LEU A 5 52.35 2.52 -40.31
C LEU A 5 51.47 3.69 -39.82
N LEU A 6 50.20 3.71 -40.21
CA LEU A 6 49.20 4.59 -39.62
C LEU A 6 48.65 3.91 -38.35
N THR A 7 49.08 4.40 -37.19
CA THR A 7 48.53 3.96 -35.89
C THR A 7 47.21 4.70 -35.65
N ILE A 8 46.08 4.02 -35.82
CA ILE A 8 44.76 4.55 -35.43
C ILE A 8 44.66 4.43 -33.91
N ALA A 9 44.82 5.55 -33.22
CA ALA A 9 44.54 5.66 -31.78
C ALA A 9 43.01 5.66 -31.58
N GLY A 10 42.46 4.53 -31.13
CA GLY A 10 41.07 4.43 -30.71
C GLY A 10 40.85 5.22 -29.42
N ILE A 11 40.12 6.33 -29.50
CA ILE A 11 39.62 7.06 -28.33
C ILE A 11 38.47 6.22 -27.74
N PHE A 12 38.77 5.48 -26.67
CA PHE A 12 37.73 4.89 -25.83
C PHE A 12 37.02 6.03 -25.09
N PHE A 13 35.82 6.39 -25.55
CA PHE A 13 34.86 7.13 -24.74
C PHE A 13 34.40 6.19 -23.62
N SER A 14 35.01 6.31 -22.45
CA SER A 14 34.47 5.77 -21.22
C SER A 14 33.17 6.51 -20.91
N ILE A 15 32.05 5.92 -21.31
CA ILE A 15 30.74 6.31 -20.82
C ILE A 15 30.79 6.04 -19.32
N ALA A 16 30.93 7.10 -18.52
CA ALA A 16 30.71 7.02 -17.09
C ALA A 16 29.25 6.63 -16.88
N LEU A 17 29.00 5.32 -16.74
CA LEU A 17 27.77 4.82 -16.17
C LEU A 17 27.73 5.39 -14.75
N PHE A 18 26.99 6.48 -14.56
CA PHE A 18 26.59 6.91 -13.23
C PHE A 18 25.77 5.76 -12.65
N SER A 19 26.43 4.92 -11.84
CA SER A 19 25.73 4.00 -10.96
C SER A 19 24.82 4.85 -10.10
N GLN A 20 23.50 4.68 -10.26
CA GLN A 20 22.51 5.27 -9.38
C GLN A 20 22.71 4.64 -8.01
N HIS A 21 23.53 5.27 -7.17
CA HIS A 21 23.75 4.81 -5.81
C HIS A 21 22.62 5.33 -4.94
N VAL A 22 21.94 4.43 -4.23
CA VAL A 22 20.94 4.80 -3.22
C VAL A 22 21.62 5.66 -2.16
N ASP A 23 21.08 6.85 -1.89
CA ASP A 23 21.57 7.74 -0.84
C ASP A 23 21.10 7.23 0.53
N LYS A 24 21.84 6.25 1.07
CA LYS A 24 21.50 5.57 2.33
C LYS A 24 21.55 6.52 3.53
N GLU A 25 22.53 7.42 3.56
CA GLU A 25 22.69 8.39 4.64
C GLU A 25 21.48 9.33 4.72
N LYS A 26 21.02 9.84 3.57
CA LYS A 26 19.82 10.69 3.54
C LYS A 26 18.54 9.92 3.87
N LEU A 27 18.45 8.64 3.50
CA LEU A 27 17.33 7.79 3.93
C LEU A 27 17.37 7.55 5.45
N ASP A 28 18.55 7.31 6.03
CA ASP A 28 18.70 7.15 7.47
C ASP A 28 18.27 8.42 8.22
N LEU A 29 18.69 9.59 7.75
CA LEU A 29 18.23 10.88 8.29
C LEU A 29 16.70 11.06 8.17
N LEU A 30 16.10 10.64 7.06
CA LEU A 30 14.64 10.64 6.90
C LEU A 30 13.96 9.80 7.99
N PHE A 31 14.42 8.56 8.20
CA PHE A 31 13.80 7.66 9.18
C PHE A 31 14.09 8.07 10.63
N GLU A 32 15.28 8.59 10.94
CA GLU A 32 15.60 9.16 12.26
C GLU A 32 14.69 10.34 12.60
N ASN A 33 14.42 11.21 11.62
CA ASN A 33 13.50 12.33 11.77
C ASN A 33 12.05 11.84 11.93
N LEU A 34 11.62 10.83 11.18
CA LEU A 34 10.29 10.23 11.37
C LEU A 34 10.12 9.59 12.77
N ASP A 35 11.15 8.90 13.26
CA ASP A 35 11.12 8.24 14.58
C ASP A 35 11.08 9.28 15.71
N SER A 36 11.97 10.28 15.66
CA SER A 36 12.10 11.34 16.69
C SER A 36 10.82 12.14 16.90
N TYR A 37 10.00 12.28 15.85
CA TYR A 37 8.73 13.03 15.90
C TYR A 37 7.49 12.13 15.95
N ASN A 38 7.64 10.82 16.21
CA ASN A 38 6.52 9.87 16.28
C ASN A 38 5.62 9.89 15.03
N LYS A 39 6.25 9.92 13.85
CA LYS A 39 5.56 10.06 12.56
C LYS A 39 5.29 8.70 11.89
N PHE A 40 6.10 7.69 12.19
CA PHE A 40 5.98 6.37 11.59
C PHE A 40 6.41 5.27 12.57
N MET A 41 5.68 4.17 12.56
CA MET A 41 6.13 2.89 13.12
C MET A 41 5.98 1.81 12.06
N GLY A 42 7.05 1.06 11.83
CA GLY A 42 7.07 0.06 10.76
C GLY A 42 8.46 -0.28 10.26
N SER A 43 8.46 -1.04 9.18
CA SER A 43 9.66 -1.52 8.50
C SER A 43 9.54 -1.32 6.99
N ILE A 44 10.68 -1.12 6.32
CA ILE A 44 10.78 -1.08 4.88
C ILE A 44 11.95 -1.94 4.38
N ALA A 45 11.88 -2.35 3.12
CA ALA A 45 12.99 -2.94 2.39
C ALA A 45 12.97 -2.50 0.91
N VAL A 46 14.16 -2.43 0.32
CA VAL A 46 14.38 -2.22 -1.11
C VAL A 46 15.33 -3.29 -1.60
N SER A 47 14.99 -3.94 -2.72
CA SER A 47 15.86 -4.84 -3.45
C SER A 47 16.12 -4.30 -4.86
N GLN A 48 17.32 -4.54 -5.36
CA GLN A 48 17.70 -4.33 -6.75
C GLN A 48 18.47 -5.54 -7.23
N ASN A 49 18.07 -6.08 -8.39
CA ASN A 49 18.66 -7.29 -8.98
C ASN A 49 18.70 -8.49 -8.00
N GLY A 50 17.61 -8.67 -7.24
CA GLY A 50 17.46 -9.79 -6.29
C GLY A 50 18.29 -9.68 -5.00
N SER A 51 18.91 -8.52 -4.75
CA SER A 51 19.68 -8.25 -3.53
C SER A 51 19.08 -7.08 -2.76
N VAL A 52 18.86 -7.25 -1.46
CA VAL A 52 18.41 -6.16 -0.57
C VAL A 52 19.50 -5.10 -0.48
N ILE A 53 19.19 -3.88 -0.91
CA ILE A 53 20.13 -2.74 -0.92
C ILE A 53 19.88 -1.75 0.21
N TYR A 54 18.66 -1.71 0.77
CA TYR A 54 18.31 -0.88 1.92
C TYR A 54 17.20 -1.53 2.73
N GLN A 55 17.28 -1.43 4.06
CA GLN A 55 16.28 -1.94 5.00
C GLN A 55 16.32 -1.08 6.27
N LYS A 56 15.14 -0.77 6.82
CA LYS A 56 15.03 0.05 8.03
C LYS A 56 13.77 -0.31 8.80
N SER A 57 13.89 -0.37 10.13
CA SER A 57 12.79 -0.57 11.07
C SER A 57 12.87 0.52 12.15
N ILE A 58 11.78 1.24 12.40
CA ILE A 58 11.70 2.30 13.42
C ILE A 58 10.40 2.22 14.22
N GLY A 59 10.33 2.94 15.34
CA GLY A 59 9.17 2.94 16.24
C GLY A 59 9.17 1.78 17.24
N ASN A 60 8.01 1.17 17.47
CA ASN A 60 7.83 0.07 18.42
C ASN A 60 6.93 -1.02 17.82
N ALA A 61 7.28 -2.28 18.04
CA ALA A 61 6.41 -3.43 17.80
C ALA A 61 5.40 -3.60 18.97
N ASP A 62 5.82 -3.24 20.19
CA ASP A 62 4.97 -3.17 21.38
C ASP A 62 5.40 -1.97 22.25
N ILE A 63 4.56 -0.93 22.29
CA ILE A 63 4.81 0.27 23.09
C ILE A 63 4.78 -0.03 24.59
N GLU A 64 3.88 -0.90 25.05
CA GLU A 64 3.66 -1.16 26.47
C GLU A 64 4.86 -1.91 27.08
N ARG A 65 5.45 -2.82 26.30
CA ARG A 65 6.65 -3.58 26.69
C ARG A 65 7.96 -2.97 26.23
N GLY A 66 7.93 -1.87 25.47
CA GLY A 66 9.11 -1.24 24.89
C GLY A 66 9.84 -2.11 23.85
N ILE A 67 9.14 -3.02 23.18
CA ILE A 67 9.73 -3.90 22.17
C ILE A 67 9.93 -3.10 20.86
N LYS A 68 11.19 -3.00 20.44
CA LYS A 68 11.58 -2.40 19.16
C LYS A 68 11.40 -3.40 18.02
N PRO A 69 10.97 -2.94 16.83
CA PRO A 69 10.92 -3.81 15.66
C PRO A 69 12.33 -4.07 15.13
N ASP A 70 12.48 -5.20 14.43
CA ASP A 70 13.65 -5.56 13.66
C ASP A 70 13.24 -6.05 12.25
N ASN A 71 14.23 -6.47 11.46
CA ASN A 71 14.04 -6.94 10.09
C ASN A 71 13.17 -8.22 9.98
N HIS A 72 12.95 -8.92 11.09
CA HIS A 72 12.14 -10.13 11.18
C HIS A 72 10.76 -9.88 11.81
N THR A 73 10.47 -8.64 12.25
CA THR A 73 9.18 -8.29 12.84
C THR A 73 8.09 -8.43 11.79
N LYS A 74 7.10 -9.27 12.11
CA LYS A 74 5.95 -9.57 11.26
C LYS A 74 4.85 -8.56 11.48
N TYR A 75 4.27 -8.14 10.36
CA TYR A 75 3.16 -7.21 10.29
C TYR A 75 1.99 -7.87 9.56
N ARG A 76 0.76 -7.45 9.88
CA ARG A 76 -0.40 -7.81 9.03
C ARG A 76 -0.32 -7.02 7.74
N ILE A 77 -0.26 -7.72 6.61
CA ILE A 77 -0.03 -7.08 5.30
C ILE A 77 -1.33 -6.64 4.61
N GLY A 78 -2.48 -6.89 5.24
CA GLY A 78 -3.80 -6.56 4.71
C GLY A 78 -3.97 -7.08 3.28
N SER A 79 -4.48 -6.23 2.39
CA SER A 79 -4.89 -6.62 1.04
C SER A 79 -3.77 -7.08 0.09
N ILE A 80 -2.49 -6.97 0.46
CA ILE A 80 -1.41 -7.68 -0.25
C ILE A 80 -1.65 -9.19 -0.25
N SER A 81 -2.37 -9.71 0.75
CA SER A 81 -2.84 -11.11 0.81
C SER A 81 -3.59 -11.56 -0.45
N LYS A 82 -4.23 -10.63 -1.18
CA LYS A 82 -4.95 -10.91 -2.43
C LYS A 82 -4.01 -11.34 -3.56
N THR A 83 -2.78 -10.81 -3.57
CA THR A 83 -1.74 -11.22 -4.52
C THR A 83 -1.33 -12.66 -4.27
N PHE A 84 -1.10 -13.06 -3.00
CA PHE A 84 -0.86 -14.46 -2.62
C PHE A 84 -2.02 -15.38 -3.00
N THR A 85 -3.25 -14.98 -2.67
CA THR A 85 -4.45 -15.76 -3.01
C THR A 85 -4.63 -15.91 -4.51
N SER A 86 -4.34 -14.87 -5.31
CA SER A 86 -4.39 -14.95 -6.78
C SER A 86 -3.38 -15.96 -7.33
N VAL A 87 -2.16 -15.97 -6.79
CA VAL A 87 -1.14 -16.97 -7.15
C VAL A 87 -1.63 -18.38 -6.84
N LEU A 88 -2.24 -18.60 -5.66
CA LEU A 88 -2.78 -19.91 -5.28
C LEU A 88 -3.94 -20.35 -6.19
N ILE A 89 -4.83 -19.43 -6.57
CA ILE A 89 -5.92 -19.72 -7.52
C ILE A 89 -5.36 -20.08 -8.89
N LEU A 90 -4.40 -19.31 -9.40
CA LEU A 90 -3.78 -19.59 -10.70
C LEU A 90 -2.97 -20.90 -10.69
N LYS A 91 -2.34 -21.26 -9.56
CA LYS A 91 -1.76 -22.60 -9.36
C LYS A 91 -2.82 -23.70 -9.41
N ALA A 92 -3.98 -23.50 -8.76
CA ALA A 92 -5.07 -24.48 -8.83
C ALA A 92 -5.59 -24.67 -10.27
N VAL A 93 -5.60 -23.58 -11.06
CA VAL A 93 -5.94 -23.63 -12.49
C VAL A 93 -4.88 -24.42 -13.28
N GLU A 94 -3.58 -24.19 -13.05
CA GLU A 94 -2.50 -24.96 -13.70
C GLU A 94 -2.54 -26.44 -13.35
N GLU A 95 -2.95 -26.76 -12.12
CA GLU A 95 -3.12 -28.13 -11.63
C GLU A 95 -4.45 -28.76 -12.08
N ASN A 96 -5.24 -28.09 -12.94
CA ASN A 96 -6.57 -28.51 -13.42
C ASN A 96 -7.56 -28.82 -12.29
N LYS A 97 -7.45 -28.13 -11.15
CA LYS A 97 -8.34 -28.28 -9.98
C LYS A 97 -9.51 -27.30 -10.00
N LEU A 98 -9.43 -26.25 -10.83
CA LEU A 98 -10.38 -25.15 -10.88
C LEU A 98 -10.34 -24.50 -12.26
N GLY A 99 -11.50 -24.10 -12.80
CA GLY A 99 -11.59 -23.27 -14.00
C GLY A 99 -11.72 -21.77 -13.67
N LEU A 100 -11.19 -20.88 -14.53
CA LEU A 100 -11.42 -19.43 -14.37
C LEU A 100 -12.85 -19.01 -14.74
N ASP A 101 -13.48 -19.76 -15.62
CA ASP A 101 -14.87 -19.62 -16.08
C ASP A 101 -15.88 -20.40 -15.24
N GLU A 102 -15.39 -21.27 -14.34
CA GLU A 102 -16.23 -22.01 -13.39
C GLU A 102 -17.04 -21.04 -12.52
N THR A 103 -18.32 -21.35 -12.35
CA THR A 103 -19.28 -20.52 -11.64
C THR A 103 -19.28 -20.78 -10.13
N LEU A 104 -19.69 -19.76 -9.38
CA LEU A 104 -19.62 -19.75 -7.92
C LEU A 104 -20.63 -20.70 -7.26
N ASP A 105 -21.72 -21.04 -7.95
CA ASP A 105 -22.80 -21.89 -7.45
C ASP A 105 -22.34 -23.33 -7.16
N THR A 106 -21.30 -23.81 -7.84
CA THR A 106 -20.62 -25.08 -7.52
C THR A 106 -20.13 -25.13 -6.07
N PHE A 107 -19.75 -23.98 -5.51
CA PHE A 107 -19.19 -23.87 -4.16
C PHE A 107 -20.15 -23.23 -3.16
N PHE A 108 -20.91 -22.21 -3.58
CA PHE A 108 -21.76 -21.38 -2.73
C PHE A 108 -23.07 -21.00 -3.42
N PRO A 109 -23.99 -21.95 -3.62
CA PRO A 109 -25.25 -21.71 -4.36
C PRO A 109 -26.20 -20.73 -3.66
N SER A 110 -26.01 -20.48 -2.36
CA SER A 110 -26.82 -19.51 -1.60
C SER A 110 -26.50 -18.05 -1.93
N ILE A 111 -25.36 -17.77 -2.59
CA ILE A 111 -24.98 -16.40 -2.94
C ILE A 111 -25.78 -15.96 -4.16
N LYS A 112 -26.31 -14.73 -4.12
CA LYS A 112 -27.09 -14.15 -5.22
C LYS A 112 -26.25 -14.07 -6.50
N ASN A 113 -26.83 -14.52 -7.62
CA ASN A 113 -26.18 -14.61 -8.94
C ASN A 113 -24.96 -15.55 -8.98
N SER A 114 -24.85 -16.51 -8.05
CA SER A 114 -23.72 -17.46 -8.01
C SER A 114 -23.57 -18.28 -9.30
N ASP A 115 -24.68 -18.54 -10.00
CA ASP A 115 -24.76 -19.16 -11.34
C ASP A 115 -24.14 -18.32 -12.47
N LYS A 116 -23.78 -17.05 -12.21
CA LYS A 116 -23.21 -16.11 -13.19
C LYS A 116 -21.87 -15.53 -12.76
N ILE A 117 -21.54 -15.59 -11.46
CA ILE A 117 -20.27 -15.13 -10.94
C ILE A 117 -19.23 -16.21 -11.20
N THR A 118 -18.19 -15.91 -11.98
CA THR A 118 -17.09 -16.85 -12.23
C THR A 118 -15.92 -16.57 -11.29
N ILE A 119 -14.98 -17.52 -11.20
CA ILE A 119 -13.70 -17.32 -10.49
C ILE A 119 -12.97 -16.08 -11.02
N GLN A 120 -12.97 -15.88 -12.33
CA GLN A 120 -12.41 -14.68 -12.97
C GLN A 120 -13.12 -13.40 -12.51
N HIS A 121 -14.44 -13.41 -12.35
CA HIS A 121 -15.18 -12.26 -11.81
C HIS A 121 -14.76 -11.92 -10.38
N LEU A 122 -14.46 -12.92 -9.54
CA LEU A 122 -13.97 -12.69 -8.19
C LEU A 122 -12.58 -12.02 -8.21
N LEU A 123 -11.64 -12.57 -8.97
CA LEU A 123 -10.25 -12.08 -9.09
C LEU A 123 -10.18 -10.62 -9.55
N TYR A 124 -11.02 -10.23 -10.51
CA TYR A 124 -11.08 -8.87 -11.06
C TYR A 124 -12.01 -7.91 -10.30
N HIS A 125 -12.64 -8.32 -9.20
CA HIS A 125 -13.65 -7.50 -8.51
C HIS A 125 -14.85 -7.08 -9.38
N ARG A 126 -15.32 -8.00 -10.23
CA ARG A 126 -16.47 -7.80 -11.13
C ARG A 126 -17.66 -8.70 -10.78
N SER A 127 -17.73 -9.18 -9.53
CA SER A 127 -18.78 -10.10 -9.06
C SER A 127 -20.12 -9.41 -8.75
N GLY A 128 -20.10 -8.12 -8.44
CA GLY A 128 -21.26 -7.40 -7.90
C GLY A 128 -21.58 -7.73 -6.43
N ILE A 129 -20.72 -8.52 -5.74
CA ILE A 129 -20.87 -8.85 -4.33
C ILE A 129 -20.52 -7.61 -3.49
N TYR A 130 -21.45 -7.18 -2.63
CA TYR A 130 -21.23 -6.08 -1.69
C TYR A 130 -20.22 -6.47 -0.59
N SER A 131 -19.35 -5.52 -0.23
CA SER A 131 -18.32 -5.74 0.79
C SER A 131 -18.88 -5.46 2.18
N PHE A 132 -19.14 -6.48 2.99
CA PHE A 132 -19.61 -6.30 4.37
C PHE A 132 -18.63 -5.51 5.26
N THR A 133 -17.37 -5.36 4.83
CA THR A 133 -16.37 -4.51 5.52
C THR A 133 -16.72 -3.03 5.45
N ASP A 134 -17.60 -2.64 4.52
CA ASP A 134 -18.07 -1.27 4.35
C ASP A 134 -19.26 -0.97 5.29
N ASP A 135 -19.81 -2.01 5.94
CA ASP A 135 -20.91 -1.84 6.89
C ASP A 135 -20.44 -1.16 8.18
N PRO A 136 -21.20 -0.16 8.69
CA PRO A 136 -20.87 0.47 9.97
C PRO A 136 -20.73 -0.53 11.12
N GLU A 137 -21.56 -1.58 11.10
CA GLU A 137 -21.59 -2.65 12.10
C GLU A 137 -20.37 -3.57 12.05
N TYR A 138 -19.58 -3.57 10.97
CA TYR A 138 -18.37 -4.40 10.85
C TYR A 138 -17.44 -4.21 12.06
N LYS A 139 -17.29 -2.98 12.54
CA LYS A 139 -16.44 -2.65 13.69
C LYS A 139 -16.89 -3.30 15.00
N ASN A 140 -18.16 -3.69 15.10
CA ASN A 140 -18.74 -4.24 16.33
C ASN A 140 -18.48 -5.72 16.51
N TRP A 141 -18.22 -6.45 15.41
CA TRP A 141 -18.02 -7.91 15.46
C TRP A 141 -16.70 -8.38 14.83
N ARG A 142 -15.91 -7.49 14.22
CA ARG A 142 -14.64 -7.84 13.56
C ARG A 142 -13.59 -8.50 14.47
N THR A 143 -13.74 -8.42 15.79
CA THR A 143 -12.83 -9.00 16.78
C THR A 143 -13.23 -10.41 17.22
N GLU A 144 -14.40 -10.88 16.80
CA GLU A 144 -14.94 -12.17 17.21
C GLU A 144 -14.73 -13.21 16.10
N PRO A 145 -14.37 -14.46 16.45
CA PRO A 145 -14.18 -15.51 15.47
C PRO A 145 -15.47 -15.78 14.68
N LYS A 146 -15.31 -16.08 13.39
CA LYS A 146 -16.41 -16.42 12.48
C LYS A 146 -16.12 -17.71 11.75
N SER A 147 -17.11 -18.60 11.72
CA SER A 147 -17.10 -19.76 10.84
C SER A 147 -17.35 -19.37 9.39
N GLU A 148 -16.93 -20.23 8.45
CA GLU A 148 -17.27 -20.11 7.02
C GLU A 148 -18.78 -19.89 6.86
N LYS A 149 -19.61 -20.68 7.56
CA LYS A 149 -21.07 -20.59 7.48
C LYS A 149 -21.60 -19.20 7.87
N GLU A 150 -21.04 -18.58 8.90
CA GLU A 150 -21.43 -17.23 9.31
C GLU A 150 -21.02 -16.18 8.27
N ILE A 151 -19.80 -16.27 7.73
CA ILE A 151 -19.32 -15.35 6.69
C ILE A 151 -20.15 -15.48 5.42
N ILE A 152 -20.40 -16.69 4.94
CA ILE A 152 -21.28 -16.93 3.78
C ILE A 152 -22.69 -16.42 4.08
N GLY A 153 -23.21 -16.66 5.29
CA GLY A 153 -24.51 -16.11 5.71
C GLY A 153 -24.59 -14.59 5.65
N THR A 154 -23.50 -13.88 5.99
CA THR A 154 -23.41 -12.42 5.85
C THR A 154 -23.35 -11.99 4.39
N ILE A 155 -22.54 -12.65 3.56
CA ILE A 155 -22.42 -12.36 2.13
C ILE A 155 -23.76 -12.56 1.41
N SER A 156 -24.45 -13.68 1.68
CA SER A 156 -25.73 -14.03 1.04
C SER A 156 -26.88 -13.09 1.41
N LYS A 157 -26.80 -12.37 2.54
CA LYS A 157 -27.76 -11.33 2.92
C LYS A 157 -27.54 -10.00 2.18
N GLY A 158 -26.35 -9.80 1.63
CA GLY A 158 -25.99 -8.59 0.89
C GLY A 158 -26.78 -8.44 -0.42
N LYS A 159 -26.96 -7.19 -0.87
CA LYS A 159 -27.53 -6.92 -2.19
C LYS A 159 -26.45 -7.10 -3.26
N SER A 160 -26.84 -7.63 -4.43
CA SER A 160 -26.02 -7.53 -5.63
C SER A 160 -26.04 -6.08 -6.12
N LEU A 161 -24.85 -5.50 -6.27
CA LEU A 161 -24.67 -4.10 -6.65
C LEU A 161 -24.84 -3.87 -8.15
N PHE A 162 -24.51 -4.88 -8.96
CA PHE A 162 -24.58 -4.86 -10.41
C PHE A 162 -24.49 -6.31 -10.94
N LEU A 163 -24.78 -6.49 -12.23
CA LEU A 163 -24.69 -7.80 -12.88
C LEU A 163 -23.22 -8.25 -12.98
N PRO A 164 -22.89 -9.51 -12.67
CA PRO A 164 -21.52 -10.02 -12.78
C PRO A 164 -20.90 -9.73 -14.15
N GLY A 165 -19.65 -9.26 -14.15
CA GLY A 165 -18.91 -8.89 -15.36
C GLY A 165 -19.23 -7.51 -15.92
N SER A 166 -20.31 -6.82 -15.51
CA SER A 166 -20.71 -5.54 -16.12
C SER A 166 -19.80 -4.35 -15.76
N THR A 167 -19.30 -4.29 -14.53
CA THR A 167 -18.42 -3.20 -14.07
C THR A 167 -17.52 -3.67 -12.92
N TYR A 168 -16.61 -2.79 -12.49
CA TYR A 168 -15.68 -3.00 -11.39
C TYR A 168 -16.18 -2.38 -10.09
N LYS A 169 -16.08 -3.13 -9.00
CA LYS A 169 -16.12 -2.58 -7.64
C LYS A 169 -15.38 -3.48 -6.66
N TYR A 170 -14.35 -2.93 -6.04
CA TYR A 170 -13.54 -3.63 -5.04
C TYR A 170 -14.41 -4.24 -3.94
N SER A 171 -14.14 -5.50 -3.59
CA SER A 171 -14.93 -6.25 -2.62
C SER A 171 -14.07 -7.30 -1.93
N ASN A 172 -13.88 -7.16 -0.61
CA ASN A 172 -13.12 -8.12 0.20
C ASN A 172 -13.71 -9.53 0.18
N PRO A 173 -15.05 -9.71 0.25
CA PRO A 173 -15.71 -11.01 0.09
C PRO A 173 -15.23 -11.84 -1.11
N ASN A 174 -14.87 -11.22 -2.24
CA ASN A 174 -14.39 -11.99 -3.39
C ASN A 174 -13.18 -12.84 -3.05
N TYR A 175 -12.21 -12.27 -2.34
CA TYR A 175 -10.98 -12.98 -1.99
C TYR A 175 -11.13 -13.89 -0.78
N ILE A 176 -12.13 -13.63 0.08
CA ILE A 176 -12.54 -14.56 1.14
C ILE A 176 -13.13 -15.83 0.51
N LEU A 177 -14.03 -15.67 -0.46
CA LEU A 177 -14.61 -16.79 -1.21
C LEU A 177 -13.53 -17.58 -1.95
N LEU A 178 -12.57 -16.91 -2.61
CA LEU A 178 -11.44 -17.57 -3.26
C LEU A 178 -10.61 -18.41 -2.28
N SER A 179 -10.38 -17.94 -1.04
CA SER A 179 -9.70 -18.78 -0.04
C SER A 179 -10.51 -20.02 0.36
N TYR A 180 -11.82 -19.92 0.54
CA TYR A 180 -12.64 -21.10 0.83
C TYR A 180 -12.75 -22.06 -0.37
N ILE A 181 -12.76 -21.54 -1.61
CA ILE A 181 -12.67 -22.37 -2.82
C ILE A 181 -11.36 -23.15 -2.83
N LEU A 182 -10.23 -22.50 -2.53
CA LEU A 182 -8.94 -23.16 -2.39
C LEU A 182 -9.00 -24.30 -1.36
N GLU A 183 -9.61 -24.08 -0.20
CA GLU A 183 -9.78 -25.14 0.81
C GLU A 183 -10.58 -26.33 0.28
N LYS A 184 -11.65 -26.08 -0.50
CA LYS A 184 -12.50 -27.14 -1.08
C LYS A 184 -11.77 -27.95 -2.15
N VAL A 185 -11.04 -27.29 -3.06
CA VAL A 185 -10.37 -27.97 -4.19
C VAL A 185 -9.07 -28.67 -3.77
N TYR A 186 -8.38 -28.16 -2.75
CA TYR A 186 -7.20 -28.79 -2.18
C TYR A 186 -7.52 -29.74 -1.02
N LYS A 187 -8.70 -29.65 -0.42
CA LYS A 187 -9.12 -30.40 0.80
C LYS A 187 -8.17 -30.17 1.98
N MET A 188 -7.70 -28.93 2.12
CA MET A 188 -6.72 -28.53 3.13
C MET A 188 -7.03 -27.11 3.62
N PRO A 189 -6.70 -26.76 4.88
CA PRO A 189 -6.85 -25.39 5.36
C PRO A 189 -6.02 -24.40 4.55
N PHE A 190 -6.52 -23.18 4.37
CA PHE A 190 -5.87 -22.13 3.57
C PHE A 190 -4.43 -21.86 4.05
N ALA A 191 -4.23 -21.84 5.37
CA ALA A 191 -2.91 -21.69 5.97
C ALA A 191 -1.91 -22.77 5.50
N LYS A 192 -2.36 -24.02 5.31
CA LYS A 192 -1.52 -25.12 4.83
C LYS A 192 -1.27 -25.04 3.33
N ILE A 193 -2.26 -24.61 2.55
CA ILE A 193 -2.08 -24.36 1.11
C ILE A 193 -1.03 -23.27 0.90
N LEU A 194 -1.13 -22.16 1.63
CA LEU A 194 -0.15 -21.07 1.62
C LEU A 194 1.25 -21.57 2.01
N GLU A 195 1.34 -22.37 3.08
CA GLU A 195 2.59 -22.94 3.58
C GLU A 195 3.28 -23.81 2.51
N GLU A 196 2.56 -24.75 1.91
CA GLU A 196 3.12 -25.73 0.98
C GLU A 196 3.39 -25.19 -0.42
N LYS A 197 2.52 -24.29 -0.92
CA LYS A 197 2.56 -23.85 -2.31
C LYS A 197 3.37 -22.58 -2.53
N ILE A 198 3.62 -21.79 -1.48
CA ILE A 198 4.35 -20.50 -1.58
C ILE A 198 5.47 -20.42 -0.55
N ILE A 199 5.17 -20.53 0.75
CA ILE A 199 6.13 -20.22 1.82
C ILE A 199 7.33 -21.17 1.79
N LYS A 200 7.11 -22.48 1.81
CA LYS A 200 8.20 -23.47 1.80
C LYS A 200 9.05 -23.43 0.53
N PRO A 201 8.47 -23.41 -0.70
CA PRO A 201 9.25 -23.32 -1.93
C PRO A 201 10.14 -22.08 -2.03
N LEU A 202 9.75 -20.97 -1.40
CA LEU A 202 10.49 -19.71 -1.42
C LEU A 202 11.28 -19.42 -0.14
N ALA A 203 11.21 -20.32 0.85
CA ALA A 203 11.81 -20.14 2.17
C ALA A 203 11.42 -18.80 2.86
N LEU A 204 10.14 -18.41 2.79
CA LEU A 204 9.62 -17.18 3.41
C LEU A 204 9.42 -17.36 4.92
N ASN A 205 10.52 -17.42 5.68
CA ASN A 205 10.54 -17.81 7.09
C ASN A 205 9.72 -16.91 8.03
N ASN A 206 9.38 -15.70 7.60
CA ASN A 206 8.60 -14.74 8.37
C ASN A 206 7.23 -14.46 7.75
N THR A 207 6.77 -15.33 6.84
CA THR A 207 5.44 -15.23 6.23
C THR A 207 4.55 -16.36 6.71
N GLY A 208 3.27 -16.06 6.97
CA GLY A 208 2.33 -17.05 7.47
C GLY A 208 0.89 -16.56 7.46
N PHE A 209 -0.03 -17.46 7.79
CA PHE A 209 -1.40 -17.07 8.11
C PHE A 209 -1.44 -16.56 9.55
N GLY A 210 -2.00 -15.37 9.75
CA GLY A 210 -2.05 -14.72 11.05
C GLY A 210 -2.98 -15.43 12.04
N GLY A 211 -2.73 -15.22 13.32
CA GLY A 211 -3.62 -15.58 14.41
C GLY A 211 -3.76 -14.44 15.41
N LYS A 212 -3.96 -14.80 16.68
CA LYS A 212 -3.85 -13.86 17.79
C LYS A 212 -2.42 -13.31 17.86
N ILE A 213 -2.24 -12.00 17.81
CA ILE A 213 -0.92 -11.36 17.82
C ILE A 213 -0.14 -11.77 19.08
N LYS A 214 1.12 -12.19 18.90
CA LYS A 214 2.07 -12.53 19.96
C LYS A 214 3.42 -11.88 19.69
N THR A 215 3.83 -10.94 20.54
CA THR A 215 5.10 -10.23 20.39
C THR A 215 6.31 -11.14 20.64
N GLU A 216 6.14 -12.25 21.39
CA GLU A 216 7.15 -13.31 21.55
C GLU A 216 7.44 -14.05 20.24
N ALA A 217 6.49 -14.06 19.31
CA ALA A 217 6.67 -14.59 17.97
C ALA A 217 7.22 -13.53 17.00
N ASN A 218 7.71 -12.39 17.51
CA ASN A 218 8.15 -11.23 16.72
C ASN A 218 7.03 -10.71 15.80
N GLU A 219 5.80 -10.59 16.31
CA GLU A 219 4.69 -9.90 15.64
C GLU A 219 4.46 -8.54 16.29
N ALA A 220 4.21 -7.51 15.49
CA ALA A 220 3.88 -6.18 16.02
C ALA A 220 2.39 -6.08 16.39
N TYR A 221 2.05 -5.28 17.41
CA TYR A 221 0.70 -4.74 17.58
C TYR A 221 0.49 -3.54 16.67
N SER A 222 -0.78 -3.25 16.31
CA SER A 222 -1.13 -2.02 15.59
C SER A 222 -1.59 -0.91 16.51
N TYR A 223 -1.42 0.32 16.05
CA TYR A 223 -1.70 1.54 16.77
C TYR A 223 -2.37 2.60 15.88
N LEU A 224 -3.27 3.38 16.47
CA LEU A 224 -3.85 4.58 15.87
C LEU A 224 -3.26 5.82 16.55
N TYR A 225 -2.97 6.86 15.77
CA TYR A 225 -2.45 8.12 16.30
C TYR A 225 -3.52 9.21 16.40
N SER A 226 -3.72 9.74 17.60
CA SER A 226 -4.46 10.98 17.86
C SER A 226 -3.52 12.06 18.39
N GLU A 227 -3.28 12.07 19.69
CA GLU A 227 -2.25 12.86 20.39
C GLU A 227 -1.05 11.99 20.80
N SER A 228 -1.31 10.69 20.94
CA SER A 228 -0.36 9.64 21.24
C SER A 228 -0.79 8.36 20.53
N TRP A 229 0.14 7.41 20.40
CA TRP A 229 -0.16 6.08 19.89
C TRP A 229 -1.08 5.33 20.84
N LYS A 230 -2.23 4.87 20.33
CA LYS A 230 -3.18 4.02 21.07
C LYS A 230 -3.28 2.67 20.38
N LYS A 231 -3.06 1.60 21.14
CA LYS A 231 -3.17 0.21 20.65
C LYS A 231 -4.56 -0.02 20.06
N ASP A 232 -4.64 -0.48 18.82
CA ASP A 232 -5.92 -0.76 18.16
C ASP A 232 -6.44 -2.15 18.55
N LYS A 233 -7.74 -2.36 18.32
CA LYS A 233 -8.35 -3.68 18.43
C LYS A 233 -7.94 -4.54 17.24
N GLU A 234 -7.75 -5.81 17.53
CA GLU A 234 -7.31 -6.82 16.59
C GLU A 234 -8.49 -7.47 15.88
N THR A 235 -8.55 -7.41 14.55
CA THR A 235 -9.51 -8.23 13.80
C THR A 235 -9.17 -9.70 13.95
N ASP A 236 -10.17 -10.57 14.10
CA ASP A 236 -9.97 -12.02 14.11
C ASP A 236 -9.67 -12.51 12.68
N MET A 237 -8.61 -13.32 12.52
CA MET A 237 -8.09 -13.73 11.20
C MET A 237 -9.01 -14.71 10.45
N SER A 238 -10.01 -15.29 11.11
CA SER A 238 -11.06 -16.09 10.45
C SER A 238 -11.96 -15.27 9.51
N ILE A 239 -11.96 -13.93 9.65
CA ILE A 239 -12.80 -13.04 8.85
C ILE A 239 -12.12 -12.64 7.53
N PRO A 240 -10.91 -12.04 7.51
CA PRO A 240 -10.31 -11.57 6.27
C PRO A 240 -9.77 -12.71 5.40
N MET A 241 -9.45 -13.88 5.96
CA MET A 241 -8.95 -15.06 5.22
C MET A 241 -7.92 -14.68 4.13
N GLY A 242 -8.04 -15.19 2.91
CA GLY A 242 -7.14 -14.84 1.79
C GLY A 242 -7.23 -13.39 1.31
N ALA A 243 -8.21 -12.60 1.78
CA ALA A 243 -8.32 -11.18 1.44
C ALA A 243 -7.44 -10.28 2.30
N GLY A 244 -6.99 -10.73 3.48
CA GLY A 244 -6.18 -9.88 4.37
C GLY A 244 -5.55 -10.54 5.59
N GLY A 245 -5.63 -11.87 5.73
CA GLY A 245 -5.18 -12.62 6.92
C GLY A 245 -3.73 -13.08 6.91
N ILE A 246 -2.91 -12.67 5.92
CA ILE A 246 -1.49 -13.02 5.87
C ILE A 246 -0.68 -12.03 6.71
N ILE A 247 0.35 -12.53 7.37
CA ILE A 247 1.41 -11.74 8.02
C ILE A 247 2.74 -11.97 7.29
N SER A 248 3.59 -10.95 7.24
CA SER A 248 4.90 -11.03 6.56
C SER A 248 5.85 -9.93 7.05
N THR A 249 7.08 -9.93 6.51
CA THR A 249 8.08 -8.85 6.62
C THR A 249 8.29 -8.20 5.25
N PRO A 250 8.79 -6.95 5.17
CA PRO A 250 9.13 -6.34 3.89
C PRO A 250 10.06 -7.18 3.01
N GLU A 251 11.03 -7.86 3.61
CA GLU A 251 12.00 -8.71 2.90
C GLU A 251 11.35 -9.96 2.29
N ASP A 252 10.49 -10.65 3.03
CA ASP A 252 9.77 -11.81 2.49
C ASP A 252 8.75 -11.40 1.41
N LEU A 253 8.11 -10.23 1.55
CA LEU A 253 7.24 -9.68 0.52
C LEU A 253 8.00 -9.41 -0.79
N ILE A 254 9.22 -8.88 -0.69
CA ILE A 254 10.11 -8.67 -1.84
C ILE A 254 10.48 -10.00 -2.49
N ARG A 255 10.91 -10.99 -1.70
CA ARG A 255 11.22 -12.34 -2.23
C ARG A 255 10.02 -12.96 -2.93
N PHE A 256 8.82 -12.78 -2.38
CA PHE A 256 7.58 -13.27 -2.97
C PHE A 256 7.29 -12.61 -4.33
N ILE A 257 7.34 -11.27 -4.41
CA ILE A 257 7.01 -10.57 -5.67
C ILE A 257 8.07 -10.82 -6.75
N GLU A 258 9.35 -10.88 -6.40
CA GLU A 258 10.42 -11.21 -7.34
C GLU A 258 10.24 -12.63 -7.88
N ALA A 259 10.00 -13.61 -7.01
CA ALA A 259 9.75 -14.99 -7.43
C ALA A 259 8.49 -15.14 -8.31
N LEU A 260 7.46 -14.34 -8.05
CA LEU A 260 6.27 -14.28 -8.91
C LEU A 260 6.64 -13.83 -10.33
N PHE A 261 7.34 -12.70 -10.45
CA PHE A 261 7.69 -12.12 -11.75
C PHE A 261 8.78 -12.88 -12.51
N GLU A 262 9.62 -13.63 -11.80
CA GLU A 262 10.57 -14.60 -12.38
C GLU A 262 9.88 -15.88 -12.88
N GLY A 263 8.58 -16.06 -12.63
CA GLY A 263 7.82 -17.24 -13.06
C GLY A 263 8.10 -18.49 -12.21
N LYS A 264 8.58 -18.33 -10.97
CA LYS A 264 8.83 -19.45 -10.04
C LYS A 264 7.54 -19.97 -9.38
N LEU A 265 6.49 -19.16 -9.36
CA LEU A 265 5.22 -19.50 -8.70
C LEU A 265 4.12 -19.93 -9.67
N ILE A 266 4.01 -19.27 -10.82
CA ILE A 266 3.03 -19.58 -11.87
C ILE A 266 3.70 -19.41 -13.23
N SER A 267 3.15 -20.04 -14.25
CA SER A 267 3.60 -19.90 -15.63
C SER A 267 3.57 -18.45 -16.10
N LYS A 268 4.42 -18.12 -17.08
CA LYS A 268 4.43 -16.79 -17.73
C LYS A 268 3.07 -16.43 -18.33
N GLU A 269 2.33 -17.42 -18.83
CA GLU A 269 0.98 -17.21 -19.35
C GLU A 269 0.04 -16.70 -18.25
N ASN A 270 0.01 -17.37 -17.10
CA ASN A 270 -0.85 -16.96 -15.99
C ASN A 270 -0.38 -15.68 -15.30
N LEU A 271 0.94 -15.41 -15.26
CA LEU A 271 1.45 -14.11 -14.86
C LEU A 271 0.97 -12.99 -15.82
N GLY A 272 0.94 -13.27 -17.12
CA GLY A 272 0.35 -12.37 -18.12
C GLY A 272 -1.13 -12.10 -17.89
N LYS A 273 -1.93 -13.13 -17.56
CA LYS A 273 -3.34 -12.96 -17.15
C LYS A 273 -3.45 -12.12 -15.86
N MET A 274 -2.61 -12.42 -14.87
CA MET A 274 -2.59 -11.75 -13.57
C MET A 274 -2.31 -10.24 -13.70
N THR A 275 -1.39 -9.87 -14.58
CA THR A 275 -0.95 -8.48 -14.80
C THR A 275 -1.74 -7.74 -15.88
N THR A 276 -2.68 -8.41 -16.55
CA THR A 276 -3.62 -7.77 -17.49
C THR A 276 -4.61 -6.89 -16.73
N ILE A 277 -4.45 -5.57 -16.84
CA ILE A 277 -5.24 -4.58 -16.11
C ILE A 277 -6.58 -4.32 -16.82
N LYS A 278 -7.68 -4.40 -16.05
CA LYS A 278 -9.04 -4.03 -16.46
C LYS A 278 -9.62 -3.07 -15.43
N ASP A 279 -10.13 -1.93 -15.86
CA ASP A 279 -10.70 -0.91 -14.96
C ASP A 279 -9.74 -0.48 -13.84
N GLY A 280 -8.43 -0.47 -14.13
CA GLY A 280 -7.37 -0.14 -13.16
C GLY A 280 -6.89 -1.29 -12.27
N TYR A 281 -7.41 -2.52 -12.43
CA TYR A 281 -7.06 -3.66 -11.57
C TYR A 281 -6.78 -4.96 -12.36
N GLY A 282 -5.76 -5.71 -11.93
CA GLY A 282 -5.41 -7.06 -12.42
C GLY A 282 -5.99 -8.17 -11.54
N MET A 283 -5.49 -9.41 -11.63
CA MET A 283 -5.90 -10.45 -10.68
C MET A 283 -5.07 -10.31 -9.39
N GLY A 284 -5.55 -9.50 -8.45
CA GLY A 284 -4.92 -9.32 -7.13
C GLY A 284 -3.68 -8.43 -7.16
N ILE A 285 -3.53 -7.62 -8.21
CA ILE A 285 -2.41 -6.71 -8.44
C ILE A 285 -2.88 -5.49 -9.22
N TYR A 286 -2.26 -4.33 -9.03
CA TYR A 286 -2.51 -3.14 -9.84
C TYR A 286 -1.20 -2.41 -10.14
N VAL A 287 -1.29 -1.40 -11.00
CA VAL A 287 -0.14 -0.60 -11.41
C VAL A 287 0.12 0.50 -10.39
N LEU A 288 1.34 0.55 -9.88
CA LEU A 288 1.86 1.60 -9.01
C LEU A 288 2.81 2.47 -9.85
N PRO A 289 2.35 3.64 -10.32
CA PRO A 289 3.20 4.54 -11.10
C PRO A 289 4.21 5.26 -10.19
N PHE A 290 5.40 5.51 -10.72
CA PHE A 290 6.39 6.38 -10.09
C PHE A 290 7.14 7.16 -11.18
N TYR A 291 6.84 8.45 -11.36
CA TYR A 291 7.29 9.22 -12.53
C TYR A 291 6.96 8.48 -13.85
N ASP A 292 7.97 8.22 -14.68
CA ASP A 292 7.90 7.45 -15.93
C ASP A 292 7.93 5.93 -15.70
N LYS A 293 8.06 5.48 -14.46
CA LYS A 293 8.19 4.06 -14.10
C LYS A 293 6.85 3.42 -13.79
N LYS A 294 6.73 2.15 -14.16
CA LYS A 294 5.53 1.35 -13.98
C LYS A 294 5.84 0.14 -13.10
N GLY A 295 5.44 0.23 -11.84
CA GLY A 295 5.50 -0.90 -10.92
C GLY A 295 4.19 -1.70 -10.93
N PHE A 296 4.29 -2.98 -10.57
CA PHE A 296 3.14 -3.84 -10.29
C PHE A 296 3.18 -4.28 -8.84
N GLY A 297 2.03 -4.23 -8.17
CA GLY A 297 1.96 -4.65 -6.79
C GLY A 297 0.60 -4.42 -6.16
N HIS A 298 0.59 -4.23 -4.84
CA HIS A 298 -0.63 -4.01 -4.09
C HIS A 298 -0.35 -3.26 -2.78
N SER A 299 -1.34 -2.55 -2.26
CA SER A 299 -1.32 -1.97 -0.92
C SER A 299 -2.19 -2.77 0.05
N GLY A 300 -2.05 -2.54 1.35
CA GLY A 300 -2.87 -3.19 2.34
C GLY A 300 -3.23 -2.28 3.49
N ALA A 301 -4.37 -2.56 4.10
CA ALA A 301 -4.79 -1.99 5.37
C ALA A 301 -5.61 -3.04 6.14
N ILE A 302 -5.38 -3.15 7.44
CA ILE A 302 -6.18 -3.94 8.38
C ILE A 302 -5.84 -3.46 9.79
N ASP A 303 -6.86 -3.18 10.60
CA ASP A 303 -6.66 -2.51 11.91
C ASP A 303 -5.84 -1.22 11.73
N GLY A 304 -4.90 -0.91 12.64
CA GLY A 304 -3.92 0.16 12.47
C GLY A 304 -2.72 -0.20 11.58
N PHE A 305 -2.71 -1.36 10.90
CA PHE A 305 -1.66 -1.72 9.94
C PHE A 305 -1.95 -1.16 8.56
N THR A 306 -0.88 -0.75 7.87
CA THR A 306 -0.92 -0.47 6.43
C THR A 306 0.35 -0.99 5.75
N SER A 307 0.28 -1.22 4.44
CA SER A 307 1.40 -1.80 3.70
C SER A 307 1.40 -1.40 2.23
N THR A 308 2.56 -1.52 1.59
CA THR A 308 2.76 -1.35 0.15
C THR A 308 3.81 -2.35 -0.32
N LEU A 309 3.55 -3.02 -1.44
CA LEU A 309 4.49 -3.87 -2.14
C LEU A 309 4.46 -3.51 -3.62
N VAL A 310 5.62 -3.35 -4.24
CA VAL A 310 5.74 -3.03 -5.66
C VAL A 310 7.01 -3.67 -6.23
N TYR A 311 6.90 -4.16 -7.47
CA TYR A 311 8.01 -4.60 -8.30
C TYR A 311 8.00 -3.84 -9.63
N PHE A 312 9.15 -3.27 -9.99
CA PHE A 312 9.41 -2.59 -11.25
C PHE A 312 10.18 -3.55 -12.17
N PRO A 313 9.49 -4.23 -13.11
CA PRO A 313 10.11 -5.29 -13.91
C PRO A 313 11.20 -4.78 -14.85
N ASP A 314 11.08 -3.57 -15.38
CA ASP A 314 12.05 -3.01 -16.32
C ASP A 314 13.38 -2.66 -15.63
N GLU A 315 13.33 -2.36 -14.32
CA GLU A 315 14.50 -1.97 -13.53
C GLU A 315 14.97 -3.04 -12.52
N ASN A 316 14.26 -4.17 -12.42
CA ASN A 316 14.49 -5.22 -11.40
C ASN A 316 14.58 -4.66 -9.98
N ILE A 317 13.68 -3.73 -9.64
CA ILE A 317 13.61 -3.09 -8.32
C ILE A 317 12.33 -3.51 -7.62
N SER A 318 12.47 -3.92 -6.36
CA SER A 318 11.35 -4.23 -5.48
C SER A 318 11.37 -3.31 -4.27
N PHE A 319 10.19 -2.86 -3.84
CA PHE A 319 10.03 -2.10 -2.61
C PHE A 319 8.87 -2.66 -1.81
N ALA A 320 9.07 -2.76 -0.49
CA ALA A 320 8.03 -3.10 0.44
C ALA A 320 8.08 -2.18 1.67
N LEU A 321 6.90 -1.77 2.13
CA LEU A 321 6.68 -1.04 3.37
C LEU A 321 5.57 -1.72 4.15
N THR A 322 5.78 -1.93 5.44
CA THR A 322 4.78 -2.39 6.39
C THR A 322 4.79 -1.49 7.61
N SER A 323 3.65 -0.88 7.93
CA SER A 323 3.46 0.01 9.06
C SER A 323 2.47 -0.59 10.05
N ASN A 324 2.76 -0.45 11.34
CA ASN A 324 1.84 -0.77 12.44
C ASN A 324 1.30 0.48 13.15
N GLY A 325 1.53 1.66 12.57
CA GLY A 325 1.03 2.92 13.07
C GLY A 325 1.53 4.07 12.20
N THR A 326 0.60 4.91 11.76
CA THR A 326 0.88 5.98 10.81
C THR A 326 0.44 7.34 11.36
N ASN A 327 1.38 8.29 11.38
CA ASN A 327 1.15 9.71 11.69
C ASN A 327 1.82 10.64 10.66
N TYR A 328 2.25 10.07 9.54
CA TYR A 328 2.77 10.72 8.35
C TYR A 328 2.47 9.82 7.15
N SER A 329 2.12 10.39 6.01
CA SER A 329 1.69 9.61 4.84
C SER A 329 2.71 8.53 4.43
N ASN A 330 2.30 7.26 4.44
CA ASN A 330 3.14 6.17 3.95
C ASN A 330 3.42 6.25 2.45
N ASN A 331 2.52 6.91 1.68
CA ASN A 331 2.77 7.20 0.28
C ASN A 331 3.94 8.20 0.13
N GLU A 332 4.02 9.22 1.00
CA GLU A 332 5.14 10.16 1.00
C GLU A 332 6.47 9.49 1.37
N ILE A 333 6.45 8.54 2.33
CA ILE A 333 7.63 7.72 2.65
C ILE A 333 8.04 6.90 1.42
N THR A 334 7.07 6.24 0.77
CA THR A 334 7.29 5.44 -0.44
C THR A 334 7.90 6.28 -1.56
N ILE A 335 7.35 7.46 -1.84
CA ILE A 335 7.87 8.39 -2.86
C ILE A 335 9.31 8.80 -2.53
N LYS A 336 9.63 9.14 -1.27
CA LYS A 336 10.99 9.56 -0.88
C LYS A 336 12.00 8.41 -1.01
N VAL A 337 11.62 7.20 -0.62
CA VAL A 337 12.48 6.01 -0.76
C VAL A 337 12.71 5.71 -2.24
N LEU A 338 11.65 5.64 -3.05
CA LEU A 338 11.78 5.41 -4.50
C LEU A 338 12.52 6.54 -5.20
N SER A 339 12.39 7.79 -4.76
CA SER A 339 13.19 8.91 -5.26
C SER A 339 14.68 8.69 -5.02
N SER A 340 15.09 8.26 -3.82
CA SER A 340 16.48 7.88 -3.55
C SER A 340 16.96 6.76 -4.47
N VAL A 341 16.11 5.74 -4.69
CA VAL A 341 16.45 4.58 -5.53
C VAL A 341 16.60 4.93 -7.01
N PHE A 342 15.72 5.78 -7.54
CA PHE A 342 15.70 6.18 -8.95
C PHE A 342 16.45 7.49 -9.22
N GLY A 343 17.25 7.98 -8.27
CA GLY A 343 18.05 9.21 -8.42
C GLY A 343 17.23 10.48 -8.62
N LYS A 344 16.02 10.55 -8.07
CA LYS A 344 15.19 11.75 -8.04
C LYS A 344 15.46 12.56 -6.76
N PRO A 345 15.39 13.90 -6.81
CA PRO A 345 15.48 14.71 -5.61
C PRO A 345 14.31 14.41 -4.66
N PHE A 346 14.57 14.50 -3.37
CA PHE A 346 13.56 14.47 -2.32
C PHE A 346 14.04 15.25 -1.10
N ASP A 347 13.11 15.78 -0.33
CA ASP A 347 13.40 16.52 0.90
C ASP A 347 13.11 15.69 2.15
N ILE A 348 13.77 16.04 3.24
CA ILE A 348 13.46 15.53 4.58
C ILE A 348 12.37 16.44 5.16
N PRO A 349 11.22 15.89 5.59
CA PRO A 349 10.12 16.69 6.12
C PRO A 349 10.53 17.45 7.39
N ASN A 350 10.08 18.69 7.54
CA ASN A 350 10.30 19.46 8.75
C ASN A 350 9.07 19.33 9.68
N PHE A 351 9.27 18.76 10.86
CA PHE A 351 8.21 18.55 11.86
C PHE A 351 8.30 19.52 13.04
N LYS A 352 9.16 20.53 12.97
CA LYS A 352 9.21 21.59 13.99
C LYS A 352 7.90 22.36 13.99
N THR A 353 7.43 22.73 15.16
CA THR A 353 6.26 23.60 15.31
C THR A 353 6.68 25.06 15.13
N TYR A 354 5.91 25.79 14.32
CA TYR A 354 6.04 27.24 14.19
C TYR A 354 4.87 27.90 14.91
N GLU A 355 5.15 28.72 15.92
CA GLU A 355 4.11 29.41 16.66
C GLU A 355 3.51 30.54 15.81
N VAL A 356 2.19 30.55 15.70
CA VAL A 356 1.42 31.56 14.98
C VAL A 356 0.37 32.16 15.90
N SER A 357 0.20 33.47 15.87
CA SER A 357 -0.96 34.11 16.48
C SER A 357 -2.16 34.02 15.54
N SER A 358 -3.37 34.15 16.08
CA SER A 358 -4.58 34.17 15.24
C SER A 358 -4.58 35.32 14.23
N ALA A 359 -3.96 36.46 14.58
CA ALA A 359 -3.86 37.62 13.69
C ALA A 359 -2.91 37.36 12.50
N ASP A 360 -1.84 36.59 12.72
CA ASP A 360 -0.89 36.24 11.64
C ASP A 360 -1.54 35.38 10.54
N LEU A 361 -2.67 34.74 10.85
CA LEU A 361 -3.39 33.89 9.90
C LEU A 361 -4.29 34.69 8.95
N ASP A 362 -4.66 35.92 9.28
CA ASP A 362 -5.66 36.71 8.52
C ASP A 362 -5.25 36.94 7.07
N LYS A 363 -3.95 37.12 6.82
CA LYS A 363 -3.41 37.30 5.47
C LYS A 363 -3.61 36.11 4.54
N TYR A 364 -3.80 34.89 5.08
CA TYR A 364 -4.00 33.69 4.26
C TYR A 364 -5.47 33.40 3.95
N LEU A 365 -6.42 33.98 4.70
CA LEU A 365 -7.84 33.63 4.60
C LEU A 365 -8.42 34.01 3.24
N GLY A 366 -9.29 33.17 2.68
CA GLY A 366 -9.96 33.41 1.41
C GLY A 366 -10.19 32.13 0.61
N VAL A 367 -10.74 32.28 -0.59
CA VAL A 367 -10.91 31.18 -1.53
C VAL A 367 -9.77 31.20 -2.52
N TYR A 368 -9.14 30.05 -2.74
CA TYR A 368 -8.07 29.87 -3.70
C TYR A 368 -8.54 28.92 -4.81
N SER A 369 -8.27 29.26 -6.06
CA SER A 369 -8.55 28.41 -7.21
C SER A 369 -7.30 28.16 -8.04
N SER A 370 -7.30 27.06 -8.78
CA SER A 370 -6.23 26.69 -9.70
C SER A 370 -6.78 26.52 -11.11
N MET A 371 -5.98 26.88 -12.11
CA MET A 371 -6.23 26.50 -13.51
C MET A 371 -5.69 25.11 -13.84
N GLU A 372 -4.79 24.58 -13.02
CA GLU A 372 -4.14 23.28 -13.21
C GLU A 372 -5.04 22.12 -12.78
N ILE A 373 -5.87 22.36 -11.76
CA ILE A 373 -6.85 21.40 -11.24
C ILE A 373 -8.19 22.08 -10.95
N PRO A 374 -9.33 21.46 -11.31
CA PRO A 374 -10.67 22.03 -11.11
C PRO A 374 -11.12 21.89 -9.64
N LEU A 375 -10.34 22.49 -8.74
CA LEU A 375 -10.52 22.43 -7.30
C LEU A 375 -10.43 23.85 -6.72
N LYS A 376 -11.41 24.22 -5.90
CA LYS A 376 -11.30 25.39 -5.02
C LYS A 376 -11.01 24.96 -3.60
N VAL A 377 -10.16 25.72 -2.93
CA VAL A 377 -9.78 25.53 -1.52
C VAL A 377 -10.16 26.79 -0.76
N THR A 378 -11.08 26.65 0.20
CA THR A 378 -11.42 27.71 1.14
C THR A 378 -10.48 27.62 2.34
N ILE A 379 -9.81 28.72 2.65
CA ILE A 379 -8.93 28.86 3.80
C ILE A 379 -9.63 29.72 4.86
N THR A 380 -9.90 29.11 6.02
CA THR A 380 -10.45 29.76 7.20
C THR A 380 -9.51 29.56 8.40
N LYS A 381 -9.91 30.02 9.61
CA LYS A 381 -9.15 29.79 10.84
C LYS A 381 -10.06 29.44 12.01
N ASP A 382 -9.52 28.68 12.95
CA ASP A 382 -10.09 28.42 14.28
C ASP A 382 -8.97 28.63 15.32
N GLY A 383 -9.04 29.76 16.04
CA GLY A 383 -7.98 30.19 16.95
C GLY A 383 -6.63 30.36 16.22
N THR A 384 -5.66 29.52 16.57
CA THR A 384 -4.29 29.49 16.00
C THR A 384 -4.11 28.42 14.92
N LYS A 385 -5.19 27.75 14.49
CA LYS A 385 -5.16 26.76 13.42
C LYS A 385 -5.73 27.34 12.13
N LEU A 386 -4.98 27.16 11.04
CA LEU A 386 -5.51 27.36 9.70
C LEU A 386 -6.37 26.15 9.33
N ILE A 387 -7.53 26.39 8.72
CA ILE A 387 -8.43 25.36 8.24
C ILE A 387 -8.47 25.43 6.72
N ALA A 388 -8.18 24.32 6.06
CA ALA A 388 -8.31 24.20 4.62
C ALA A 388 -9.47 23.27 4.27
N GLN A 389 -10.38 23.74 3.42
CA GLN A 389 -11.50 22.93 2.93
C GLN A 389 -11.54 22.96 1.41
N ALA A 390 -11.23 21.82 0.80
CA ALA A 390 -11.42 21.64 -0.63
C ALA A 390 -12.90 21.38 -0.94
N THR A 391 -13.37 21.85 -2.10
CA THR A 391 -14.79 21.73 -2.49
C THR A 391 -15.27 20.27 -2.44
N GLY A 392 -16.34 20.01 -1.68
CA GLY A 392 -16.92 18.66 -1.51
C GLY A 392 -16.16 17.75 -0.54
N GLN A 393 -15.13 18.25 0.15
CA GLN A 393 -14.31 17.50 1.11
C GLN A 393 -14.51 17.99 2.54
N LYS A 394 -14.09 17.16 3.50
CA LYS A 394 -13.99 17.56 4.91
C LYS A 394 -12.88 18.59 5.08
N ASP A 395 -13.02 19.40 6.10
CA ASP A 395 -12.02 20.38 6.48
C ASP A 395 -10.79 19.71 7.12
N LEU A 396 -9.63 20.31 6.90
CA LEU A 396 -8.35 19.88 7.44
C LEU A 396 -7.78 20.99 8.31
N ARG A 397 -7.45 20.66 9.56
CA ARG A 397 -6.79 21.57 10.50
C ARG A 397 -5.29 21.45 10.30
N LEU A 398 -4.66 22.50 9.79
CA LEU A 398 -3.24 22.48 9.42
C LEU A 398 -2.35 22.91 10.59
N ASP A 399 -1.15 22.34 10.61
CA ASP A 399 -0.07 22.69 11.53
C ASP A 399 0.94 23.61 10.84
N ALA A 400 1.26 24.75 11.45
CA ALA A 400 2.35 25.61 10.98
C ALA A 400 3.69 24.99 11.37
N PHE A 401 4.60 24.85 10.40
CA PHE A 401 5.94 24.31 10.63
C PHE A 401 7.07 25.25 10.20
N ASP A 402 6.72 26.32 9.50
CA ASP A 402 7.61 27.42 9.13
C ASP A 402 6.77 28.68 8.82
N LYS A 403 7.42 29.83 8.63
CA LYS A 403 6.74 31.06 8.20
C LYS A 403 6.07 30.84 6.84
N ASP A 404 4.78 31.18 6.77
CA ASP A 404 3.93 31.05 5.58
C ASP A 404 3.75 29.59 5.07
N LYS A 405 4.13 28.57 5.86
CA LYS A 405 4.03 27.14 5.47
C LYS A 405 3.28 26.30 6.49
N PHE A 406 2.35 25.51 5.98
CA PHE A 406 1.43 24.69 6.77
C PHE A 406 1.35 23.28 6.23
N SER A 407 1.15 22.28 7.09
CA SER A 407 1.00 20.88 6.67
C SER A 407 -0.20 20.19 7.31
N PHE A 408 -0.65 19.12 6.65
CA PHE A 408 -1.45 18.06 7.27
C PHE A 408 -0.78 16.71 6.95
N ASP A 409 0.15 16.33 7.82
CA ASP A 409 1.09 15.22 7.60
C ASP A 409 0.43 13.87 7.29
N LYS A 410 -0.75 13.61 7.88
CA LYS A 410 -1.49 12.34 7.72
C LYS A 410 -1.89 12.05 6.27
N VAL A 411 -2.02 13.07 5.44
CA VAL A 411 -2.33 12.93 4.00
C VAL A 411 -1.23 13.50 3.11
N GLY A 412 -0.07 13.84 3.69
CA GLY A 412 1.08 14.40 2.96
C GLY A 412 0.81 15.77 2.34
N LEU A 413 -0.11 16.55 2.90
CA LEU A 413 -0.46 17.87 2.38
C LEU A 413 0.52 18.92 2.92
N ILE A 414 1.08 19.74 2.04
CA ILE A 414 1.81 20.97 2.38
C ILE A 414 1.21 22.13 1.59
N MET A 415 1.02 23.26 2.25
CA MET A 415 0.60 24.53 1.65
C MET A 415 1.64 25.60 1.94
N GLU A 416 2.20 26.20 0.89
CA GLU A 416 3.16 27.30 0.97
C GLU A 416 2.49 28.57 0.43
N PHE A 417 2.24 29.54 1.29
CA PHE A 417 1.55 30.79 0.93
C PHE A 417 2.55 31.86 0.50
N GLN A 418 2.16 32.70 -0.46
CA GLN A 418 2.83 33.94 -0.83
C GLN A 418 1.82 35.09 -0.73
N PRO A 419 1.54 35.60 0.49
CA PRO A 419 0.45 36.56 0.72
C PRO A 419 0.56 37.83 -0.12
N GLU A 420 1.78 38.37 -0.29
CA GLU A 420 2.05 39.57 -1.10
C GLU A 420 1.69 39.40 -2.59
N LYS A 421 1.62 38.16 -3.08
CA LYS A 421 1.25 37.83 -4.45
C LYS A 421 -0.16 37.25 -4.56
N GLU A 422 -0.84 37.07 -3.42
CA GLU A 422 -2.13 36.40 -3.33
C GLU A 422 -2.12 34.98 -3.95
N THR A 423 -1.00 34.25 -3.79
CA THR A 423 -0.84 32.88 -4.30
C THR A 423 -0.55 31.87 -3.22
N MET A 424 -0.82 30.60 -3.51
CA MET A 424 -0.53 29.44 -2.67
C MET A 424 -0.04 28.29 -3.55
N LEU A 425 1.03 27.62 -3.13
CA LEU A 425 1.48 26.36 -3.70
C LEU A 425 1.00 25.21 -2.83
N LEU A 426 0.24 24.28 -3.40
CA LEU A 426 -0.21 23.06 -2.74
C LEU A 426 0.66 21.89 -3.21
N LYS A 427 1.29 21.18 -2.28
CA LYS A 427 2.06 19.97 -2.56
C LYS A 427 1.40 18.76 -1.90
N GLN A 428 1.15 17.70 -2.67
CA GLN A 428 0.56 16.46 -2.16
C GLN A 428 0.83 15.28 -3.10
N ASN A 429 1.23 14.12 -2.56
CA ASN A 429 1.46 12.88 -3.32
C ASN A 429 2.45 13.05 -4.49
N GLY A 430 3.50 13.85 -4.27
CA GLY A 430 4.49 14.20 -5.30
C GLY A 430 4.01 15.20 -6.36
N GLY A 431 2.76 15.65 -6.33
CA GLY A 431 2.25 16.73 -7.18
C GLY A 431 2.44 18.10 -6.55
N GLU A 432 2.65 19.12 -7.39
CA GLU A 432 2.71 20.53 -7.00
C GLU A 432 1.69 21.30 -7.85
N PHE A 433 0.83 22.06 -7.18
CA PHE A 433 -0.29 22.76 -7.82
C PHE A 433 -0.34 24.23 -7.41
N HIS A 434 -0.37 25.13 -8.38
CA HIS A 434 -0.43 26.57 -8.14
C HIS A 434 -1.87 27.05 -8.02
N PHE A 435 -2.12 27.82 -6.96
CA PHE A 435 -3.39 28.45 -6.70
C PHE A 435 -3.25 29.96 -6.60
N THR A 436 -4.29 30.66 -7.03
CA THR A 436 -4.44 32.11 -6.89
C THR A 436 -5.67 32.40 -6.03
N LYS A 437 -5.56 33.38 -5.14
CA LYS A 437 -6.68 33.84 -4.32
C LYS A 437 -7.72 34.52 -5.21
N GLU A 438 -8.98 34.15 -5.03
CA GLU A 438 -10.09 34.83 -5.69
C GLU A 438 -10.23 36.23 -5.11
N LYS A 439 -10.47 37.21 -5.99
CA LYS A 439 -10.82 38.56 -5.58
C LYS A 439 -12.30 38.58 -5.27
N ASP A 440 -12.65 39.16 -4.12
CA ASP A 440 -14.04 39.36 -3.69
C ASP A 440 -14.83 40.24 -4.69
#